data_AF-A0A6A3LU78-F1
#
_entry.id   AF-A0A6A3LU78-F1
#
_cell.length_a   1.000
_cell.length_b   1.000
_cell.length_c   1.000
_cell.angle_alpha   90.00
_cell.angle_beta   90.00
_cell.angle_gamma   90.00
#
_symmetry.space_group_name_H-M   'P 1'
#
loop_
_entity.id
_entity.type
_entity.pdbx_description
1 polymer ?
#
loop_
_entity_poly.entity_id
_entity_poly.type
_entity_poly.pdbx_seq_one_letter_code
_entity_poly.pdbx_strand_id
1 'polypeptide(L)'
;MAAELLSEADGAFYAFAGVMLALYVVPATLFIVYRVVRTPQKLRSRGFALHLALLAVAGGLLWRCLAALQSVDTSGVFDPYEILGVSDSASSRQIKKAFRALGRQLHPDKNLHNPRATAQFARVTKAYEALTDPQSIENYRKFGHPDGPQSMLMNIAFASAFSGTSGSTGSVFVLLYFGAVFAGLAYLVYWLQKTAGRRDRTQVSRATRESFVDALTDKMSVHDVVELLLSCDEMTGPGAGILDEAKNEAGLRSKTHDKLAKKMEAAKALPSEVIGRIRKHPDPVARENMLALYQYLRRDKLRGVSRPSWVDQRFQKVLLELPFLVDIFATMAAEQLVKRAYPAVPLLRALSLLSSIAQGSFVPDVVALRDQNERIAEVGGLLPKLHLEGSTLAVLDEPNIQPGDWVTLQTTLQRQHLEAGETAPLAATFYDHVDPKSPFRKEHVWFLVMDKGTGRLYAAWKCLNLSQQVAQKSGFLGPEAPDKYEFEVRVICPAYLDVQTMAVLPVVVENR
;
A
#
# COMPACT_ATOMS: atom_id res chain seq x y z
N MET A 1 -41.30 24.54 30.63
CA MET A 1 -40.75 25.03 29.36
C MET A 1 -41.50 24.32 28.24
N ALA A 2 -42.41 25.02 27.55
CA ALA A 2 -43.12 24.46 26.42
C ALA A 2 -42.11 24.25 25.28
N ALA A 3 -42.00 23.02 24.76
CA ALA A 3 -41.11 22.71 23.65
C ALA A 3 -41.51 23.56 22.43
N GLU A 4 -40.53 24.32 21.92
CA GLU A 4 -40.60 25.02 20.66
C GLU A 4 -40.77 23.96 19.56
N LEU A 5 -41.91 23.97 18.86
CA LEU A 5 -42.14 23.01 17.77
C LEU A 5 -41.22 23.39 16.61
N LEU A 6 -40.49 22.40 16.08
CA LEU A 6 -39.56 22.62 15.00
C LEU A 6 -40.29 22.89 13.69
N SER A 7 -39.75 23.80 12.89
CA SER A 7 -40.24 24.09 11.53
C SER A 7 -40.17 22.84 10.66
N GLU A 8 -41.04 22.73 9.65
CA GLU A 8 -41.03 21.67 8.65
C GLU A 8 -39.65 21.55 7.95
N ALA A 9 -38.97 22.68 7.72
CA ALA A 9 -37.62 22.69 7.14
C ALA A 9 -36.57 22.05 8.07
N ASP A 10 -36.68 22.30 9.37
CA ASP A 10 -35.79 21.67 10.36
C ASP A 10 -36.13 20.18 10.53
N GLY A 11 -37.43 19.83 10.45
CA GLY A 11 -37.90 18.44 10.40
C GLY A 11 -37.33 17.66 9.22
N ALA A 12 -37.32 18.25 8.02
CA ALA A 12 -36.71 17.65 6.82
C ALA A 12 -35.20 17.43 7.00
N PHE A 13 -34.49 18.37 7.63
CA PHE A 13 -33.06 18.22 7.94
C PHE A 13 -32.80 17.06 8.91
N TYR A 14 -33.54 16.98 10.03
CA TYR A 14 -33.38 15.90 10.99
C TYR A 14 -33.76 14.53 10.41
N ALA A 15 -34.74 14.47 9.50
CA ALA A 15 -35.07 13.25 8.77
C ALA A 15 -33.92 12.81 7.86
N PHE A 16 -33.37 13.72 7.06
CA PHE A 16 -32.23 13.43 6.19
C PHE A 16 -30.99 13.02 6.98
N ALA A 17 -30.61 13.78 8.01
CA ALA A 17 -29.47 13.49 8.88
C ALA A 17 -29.66 12.14 9.62
N GLY A 18 -30.88 11.85 10.07
CA GLY A 18 -31.23 10.58 10.68
C GLY A 18 -31.02 9.39 9.73
N VAL A 19 -31.46 9.49 8.47
CA VAL A 19 -31.24 8.45 7.46
C VAL A 19 -29.74 8.26 7.18
N MET A 20 -28.99 9.34 6.99
CA MET A 20 -27.53 9.26 6.76
C MET A 20 -26.79 8.62 7.94
N LEU A 21 -27.16 8.98 9.18
CA LEU A 21 -26.60 8.36 10.38
C LEU A 21 -27.00 6.88 10.50
N ALA A 22 -28.25 6.53 10.18
CA ALA A 22 -28.71 5.13 10.22
C ALA A 22 -27.97 4.25 9.19
N LEU A 23 -27.69 4.77 7.99
CA LEU A 23 -26.89 4.09 6.96
C LEU A 23 -25.47 3.76 7.44
N TYR A 24 -24.92 4.50 8.41
CA TYR A 24 -23.65 4.19 9.04
C TYR A 24 -23.81 3.31 10.30
N VAL A 25 -24.72 3.66 11.21
CA VAL A 25 -24.90 3.01 12.51
C VAL A 25 -25.35 1.55 12.36
N VAL A 26 -26.29 1.25 11.46
CA VAL A 26 -26.84 -0.10 11.31
C VAL A 26 -25.79 -1.09 10.77
N PRO A 27 -25.07 -0.83 9.66
CA PRO A 27 -24.00 -1.73 9.22
C PRO A 27 -22.84 -1.82 10.23
N ALA A 28 -22.49 -0.72 10.90
CA ALA A 28 -21.39 -0.72 11.87
C ALA A 28 -21.71 -1.52 13.13
N THR A 29 -22.94 -1.45 13.65
CA THR A 29 -23.39 -2.29 14.77
C THR A 29 -23.38 -3.77 14.39
N LEU A 30 -23.89 -4.14 13.21
CA LEU A 30 -23.85 -5.51 12.70
C LEU A 30 -22.40 -6.02 12.55
N PHE A 31 -21.49 -5.19 12.03
CA PHE A 31 -20.07 -5.54 11.92
C PHE A 31 -19.42 -5.79 13.28
N ILE A 32 -19.74 -4.97 14.30
CA ILE A 32 -19.24 -5.18 15.66
C ILE A 32 -19.77 -6.48 16.25
N VAL A 33 -21.07 -6.74 16.14
CA VAL A 33 -21.69 -7.99 16.62
C VAL A 33 -21.04 -9.19 15.94
N TYR A 34 -20.90 -9.17 14.61
CA TYR A 34 -20.21 -10.22 13.87
C TYR A 34 -18.77 -10.45 14.36
N ARG A 35 -18.02 -9.36 14.57
CA ARG A 35 -16.61 -9.43 15.00
C ARG A 35 -16.44 -9.95 16.43
N VAL A 36 -17.35 -9.58 17.34
CA VAL A 36 -17.39 -10.09 18.72
C VAL A 36 -17.67 -11.60 18.73
N VAL A 37 -18.60 -12.06 17.90
CA VAL A 37 -18.97 -13.49 17.82
C VAL A 37 -17.87 -14.33 17.16
N ARG A 38 -17.27 -13.88 16.05
CA ARG A 38 -16.30 -14.70 15.30
C ARG A 38 -14.84 -14.52 15.69
N THR A 39 -14.44 -13.37 16.26
CA THR A 39 -13.01 -13.03 16.46
C THR A 39 -12.74 -12.26 17.76
N PRO A 40 -13.00 -12.85 18.95
CA PRO A 40 -12.90 -12.15 20.23
C PRO A 40 -11.47 -11.68 20.58
N GLN A 41 -10.43 -12.36 20.10
CA GLN A 41 -9.03 -12.02 20.40
C GLN A 41 -8.56 -10.68 19.80
N LYS A 42 -9.25 -10.13 18.79
CA LYS A 42 -8.90 -8.86 18.12
C LYS A 42 -9.68 -7.65 18.64
N LEU A 43 -10.45 -7.79 19.71
CA LEU A 43 -11.25 -6.72 20.32
C LEU A 43 -10.39 -5.67 21.07
N ARG A 44 -9.15 -6.02 21.46
CA ARG A 44 -8.27 -5.16 22.26
C ARG A 44 -7.44 -4.15 21.46
N SER A 45 -7.70 -4.00 20.16
CA SER A 45 -6.95 -3.07 19.30
C SER A 45 -7.41 -1.62 19.47
N ARG A 46 -6.47 -0.66 19.45
CA ARG A 46 -6.78 0.79 19.53
C ARG A 46 -7.76 1.25 18.44
N GLY A 47 -7.65 0.68 17.23
CA GLY A 47 -8.57 0.98 16.13
C GLY A 47 -9.99 0.49 16.38
N PHE A 48 -10.18 -0.63 17.06
CA PHE A 48 -11.51 -1.12 17.44
C PHE A 48 -12.15 -0.22 18.51
N ALA A 49 -11.38 0.23 19.50
CA ALA A 49 -11.86 1.16 20.51
C ALA A 49 -12.30 2.51 19.91
N LEU A 50 -11.53 3.05 18.95
CA LEU A 50 -11.92 4.26 18.22
C LEU A 50 -13.22 4.05 17.43
N HIS A 51 -13.35 2.92 16.74
CA HIS A 51 -14.56 2.63 15.96
C HIS A 51 -15.81 2.53 16.85
N LEU A 52 -15.68 1.92 18.03
CA LEU A 52 -16.75 1.83 19.02
C LEU A 52 -17.15 3.21 19.56
N ALA A 53 -16.16 4.08 19.84
CA ALA A 53 -16.42 5.45 20.28
C ALA A 53 -17.16 6.27 19.21
N LEU A 54 -16.73 6.18 17.95
CA LEU A 54 -17.41 6.84 16.82
C LEU A 54 -18.83 6.32 16.64
N LEU A 55 -19.06 5.01 16.82
CA LEU A 55 -20.39 4.43 16.75
C LEU A 55 -21.30 4.93 17.88
N ALA A 56 -20.78 5.03 19.11
CA ALA A 56 -21.55 5.56 20.24
C ALA A 56 -21.96 7.02 20.02
N VAL A 57 -21.05 7.84 19.47
CA VAL A 57 -21.34 9.23 19.09
C VAL A 57 -22.41 9.28 17.99
N ALA A 58 -22.24 8.50 16.93
CA ALA A 58 -23.20 8.45 15.82
C ALA A 58 -24.58 7.95 16.28
N GLY A 59 -24.63 6.95 17.16
CA GLY A 59 -25.87 6.47 17.76
C GLY A 59 -26.55 7.51 18.65
N GLY A 60 -25.78 8.26 19.45
CA GLY A 60 -26.30 9.38 20.24
C GLY A 60 -26.85 10.52 19.36
N LEU A 61 -26.18 10.85 18.25
CA LEU A 61 -26.66 11.83 17.29
C LEU A 61 -27.92 11.36 16.58
N LEU A 62 -27.99 10.08 16.20
CA LEU A 62 -29.18 9.48 15.59
C LEU A 62 -30.38 9.55 16.54
N TRP A 63 -30.17 9.21 17.82
CA TRP A 63 -31.18 9.33 18.85
C TRP A 63 -31.69 10.77 18.99
N ARG A 64 -30.78 11.76 18.99
CA ARG A 64 -31.16 13.18 19.04
C ARG A 64 -31.98 13.61 17.81
N CYS A 65 -31.62 13.14 16.61
CA CYS A 65 -32.40 13.43 15.40
C CYS A 65 -33.80 12.82 15.48
N LEU A 66 -33.92 11.56 15.92
CA LEU A 66 -35.21 10.90 16.10
C LEU A 66 -36.08 11.58 17.17
N ALA A 67 -35.48 12.01 18.28
CA ALA A 67 -36.19 12.77 19.31
C ALA A 67 -36.67 14.14 18.81
N ALA A 68 -35.85 14.84 18.01
CA ALA A 68 -36.24 16.11 17.40
C ALA A 68 -37.38 15.96 16.39
N LEU A 69 -37.42 14.85 15.63
CA LEU A 69 -38.52 14.56 14.70
C LEU A 69 -39.88 14.40 15.39
N GLN A 70 -39.91 13.99 16.66
CA GLN A 70 -41.16 13.89 17.43
C GLN A 70 -41.77 15.26 17.79
N SER A 71 -40.99 16.34 17.69
CA SER A 71 -41.42 17.71 17.98
C SER A 71 -41.64 18.57 16.74
N VAL A 72 -41.72 17.97 15.55
CA VAL A 72 -42.01 18.68 14.29
C VAL A 72 -43.51 18.94 14.17
N ASP A 73 -43.88 20.16 13.79
CA ASP A 73 -45.27 20.50 13.50
C ASP A 73 -45.68 19.91 12.13
N THR A 74 -46.52 18.87 12.13
CA THR A 74 -46.94 18.11 10.94
C THR A 74 -48.24 18.61 10.32
N SER A 75 -48.69 19.82 10.63
CA SER A 75 -49.92 20.41 10.09
C SER A 75 -49.83 20.81 8.59
N GLY A 76 -49.03 20.09 7.81
CA GLY A 76 -48.50 20.41 6.47
C GLY A 76 -49.45 20.23 5.28
N VAL A 77 -50.77 20.36 5.47
CA VAL A 77 -51.67 20.65 4.35
C VAL A 77 -52.47 21.89 4.73
N PHE A 78 -52.27 22.98 3.97
CA PHE A 78 -53.06 24.19 4.16
C PHE A 78 -54.46 23.95 3.61
N ASP A 79 -55.35 23.40 4.43
CA ASP A 79 -56.78 23.33 4.12
C ASP A 79 -57.53 24.48 4.81
N PRO A 80 -57.97 25.52 4.07
CA PRO A 80 -58.64 26.65 4.65
C PRO A 80 -60.02 26.29 5.24
N TYR A 81 -60.67 25.21 4.78
CA TYR A 81 -61.95 24.75 5.34
C TYR A 81 -61.73 24.07 6.69
N GLU A 82 -60.70 23.22 6.81
CA GLU A 82 -60.30 22.59 8.07
C GLU A 82 -59.81 23.63 9.10
N ILE A 83 -58.97 24.59 8.67
CA ILE A 83 -58.44 25.65 9.55
C ILE A 83 -59.57 26.54 10.11
N LEU A 84 -60.61 26.80 9.32
CA LEU A 84 -61.77 27.59 9.76
C LEU A 84 -62.86 26.73 10.44
N GLY A 85 -62.75 25.40 10.40
CA GLY A 85 -63.73 24.46 10.94
C GLY A 85 -65.08 24.52 10.22
N VAL A 86 -65.07 24.75 8.90
CA VAL A 86 -66.28 24.86 8.06
C VAL A 86 -66.28 23.79 6.97
N SER A 87 -67.45 23.42 6.47
CA SER A 87 -67.56 22.49 5.33
C SER A 87 -67.10 23.16 4.03
N ASP A 88 -66.58 22.38 3.09
CA ASP A 88 -66.30 22.77 1.70
C ASP A 88 -67.50 23.41 0.98
N SER A 89 -68.72 23.10 1.43
CA SER A 89 -69.98 23.65 0.92
C SER A 89 -70.45 24.92 1.65
N ALA A 90 -69.64 25.45 2.57
CA ALA A 90 -70.03 26.58 3.41
C ALA A 90 -70.24 27.86 2.59
N SER A 91 -71.35 28.54 2.88
CA SER A 91 -71.65 29.86 2.32
C SER A 91 -70.67 30.92 2.84
N SER A 92 -70.46 31.99 2.07
CA SER A 92 -69.63 33.15 2.46
C SER A 92 -70.03 33.74 3.82
N ARG A 93 -71.34 33.66 4.18
CA ARG A 93 -71.86 34.08 5.48
C ARG A 93 -71.40 33.19 6.63
N GLN A 94 -71.28 31.87 6.40
CA GLN A 94 -70.76 30.91 7.38
C GLN A 94 -69.25 31.07 7.57
N ILE A 95 -68.50 31.26 6.48
CA ILE A 95 -67.05 31.51 6.50
C ILE A 95 -66.74 32.79 7.31
N LYS A 96 -67.44 33.90 7.04
CA LYS A 96 -67.32 35.15 7.84
C LYS A 96 -67.66 34.96 9.31
N LYS A 97 -68.66 34.13 9.62
CA LYS A 97 -69.07 33.85 11.01
C LYS A 97 -68.00 33.06 11.75
N ALA A 98 -67.44 32.02 11.12
CA ALA A 98 -66.37 31.20 11.67
C ALA A 98 -65.09 32.01 11.92
N PHE A 99 -64.66 32.81 10.93
CA PHE A 99 -63.52 33.70 11.08
C PHE A 99 -63.69 34.70 12.25
N ARG A 100 -64.87 35.33 12.39
CA ARG A 100 -65.14 36.24 13.53
C ARG A 100 -65.19 35.53 14.88
N ALA A 101 -65.53 34.24 14.92
CA ALA A 101 -65.51 33.46 16.14
C ALA A 101 -64.07 33.12 16.55
N LEU A 102 -63.29 32.57 15.63
CA LEU A 102 -61.88 32.22 15.83
C LEU A 102 -61.00 33.45 16.07
N GLY A 103 -61.22 34.54 15.33
CA GLY A 103 -60.49 35.80 15.49
C GLY A 103 -60.69 36.46 16.85
N ARG A 104 -61.84 36.26 17.50
CA ARG A 104 -62.07 36.72 18.88
C ARG A 104 -61.39 35.85 19.92
N GLN A 105 -61.21 34.56 19.64
CA GLN A 105 -60.53 33.61 20.53
C GLN A 105 -59.01 33.75 20.43
N LEU A 106 -58.48 34.01 19.23
CA LEU A 106 -57.04 34.03 18.93
C LEU A 106 -56.46 35.45 18.81
N HIS A 107 -57.23 36.50 19.11
CA HIS A 107 -56.76 37.88 18.96
C HIS A 107 -55.49 38.14 19.79
N PRO A 108 -54.44 38.76 19.21
CA PRO A 108 -53.18 39.02 19.89
C PRO A 108 -53.36 39.88 21.16
N ASP A 109 -54.24 40.89 21.12
CA ASP A 109 -54.53 41.75 22.28
C ASP A 109 -55.22 41.04 23.46
N LYS A 110 -55.81 39.86 23.26
CA LYS A 110 -56.42 39.07 24.35
C LYS A 110 -55.52 37.95 24.84
N ASN A 111 -54.45 37.65 24.12
CA ASN A 111 -53.58 36.50 24.35
C ASN A 111 -52.10 36.92 24.38
N LEU A 112 -51.77 38.03 25.04
CA LEU A 112 -50.40 38.58 25.09
C LEU A 112 -49.35 37.61 25.65
N HIS A 113 -49.76 36.63 26.46
CA HIS A 113 -48.87 35.63 27.06
C HIS A 113 -48.74 34.34 26.23
N ASN A 114 -49.47 34.21 25.11
CA ASN A 114 -49.43 33.03 24.26
C ASN A 114 -48.81 33.37 22.88
N PRO A 115 -47.51 33.09 22.67
CA PRO A 115 -46.85 33.37 21.39
C PRO A 115 -47.46 32.58 20.21
N ARG A 116 -48.24 31.51 20.47
CA ARG A 116 -48.96 30.75 19.45
C ARG A 116 -50.20 31.46 18.93
N ALA A 117 -50.79 32.36 19.72
CA ALA A 117 -52.02 33.06 19.32
C ALA A 117 -51.77 33.91 18.07
N THR A 118 -50.62 34.59 17.97
CA THR A 118 -50.24 35.38 16.79
C THR A 118 -50.06 34.52 15.54
N ALA A 119 -49.37 33.38 15.65
CA ALA A 119 -49.14 32.47 14.53
C ALA A 119 -50.45 31.78 14.07
N GLN A 120 -51.28 31.34 15.01
CA GLN A 120 -52.59 30.74 14.71
C GLN A 120 -53.57 31.77 14.14
N PHE A 121 -53.55 33.00 14.63
CA PHE A 121 -54.36 34.11 14.09
C PHE A 121 -53.94 34.44 12.66
N ALA A 122 -52.64 34.48 12.36
CA ALA A 122 -52.13 34.67 11.00
C ALA A 122 -52.59 33.53 10.08
N ARG A 123 -52.53 32.28 10.54
CA ARG A 123 -52.99 31.10 9.78
C ARG A 123 -54.51 31.13 9.50
N VAL A 124 -55.32 31.51 10.50
CA VAL A 124 -56.78 31.68 10.36
C VAL A 124 -57.12 32.84 9.43
N THR A 125 -56.34 33.92 9.45
CA THR A 125 -56.51 35.07 8.54
C THR A 125 -56.21 34.66 7.11
N LYS A 126 -55.09 33.96 6.87
CA LYS A 126 -54.78 33.40 5.55
C LYS A 126 -55.84 32.42 5.05
N ALA A 127 -56.41 31.59 5.93
CA ALA A 127 -57.49 30.66 5.55
C ALA A 127 -58.77 31.40 5.14
N TYR A 128 -59.09 32.50 5.82
CA TYR A 128 -60.21 33.35 5.45
C TYR A 128 -59.98 34.06 4.11
N GLU A 129 -58.78 34.58 3.86
CA GLU A 129 -58.39 35.19 2.58
C GLU A 129 -58.46 34.17 1.43
N ALA A 130 -57.97 32.94 1.65
CA ALA A 130 -58.04 31.84 0.69
C ALA A 130 -59.46 31.51 0.20
N LEU A 131 -60.49 31.76 1.01
CA LEU A 131 -61.89 31.48 0.69
C LEU A 131 -62.72 32.73 0.33
N THR A 132 -62.15 33.93 0.45
CA THR A 132 -62.92 35.18 0.24
C THR A 132 -62.33 36.09 -0.83
N ASP A 133 -61.02 36.08 -1.02
CA ASP A 133 -60.36 36.89 -2.04
C ASP A 133 -60.38 36.17 -3.41
N PRO A 134 -60.89 36.78 -4.49
CA PRO A 134 -60.99 36.13 -5.79
C PRO A 134 -59.67 35.57 -6.33
N GLN A 135 -58.56 36.28 -6.12
CA GLN A 135 -57.25 35.83 -6.59
C GLN A 135 -56.76 34.65 -5.76
N SER A 136 -56.90 34.73 -4.44
CA SER A 136 -56.51 33.66 -3.51
C SER A 136 -57.34 32.38 -3.69
N ILE A 137 -58.64 32.50 -4.01
CA ILE A 137 -59.51 31.35 -4.35
C ILE A 137 -59.05 30.68 -5.64
N GLU A 138 -58.74 31.46 -6.67
CA GLU A 138 -58.25 30.94 -7.95
C GLU A 138 -56.89 30.25 -7.78
N ASN A 139 -56.01 30.85 -7.00
CA ASN A 139 -54.71 30.30 -6.64
C ASN A 139 -54.84 29.00 -5.85
N TYR A 140 -55.71 28.96 -4.83
CA TYR A 140 -55.96 27.76 -4.04
C TYR A 140 -56.53 26.62 -4.91
N ARG A 141 -57.46 26.93 -5.82
CA ARG A 141 -58.03 25.93 -6.75
C ARG A 141 -57.01 25.39 -7.76
N LYS A 142 -56.08 26.23 -8.22
CA LYS A 142 -55.07 25.85 -9.23
C LYS A 142 -53.81 25.21 -8.64
N PHE A 143 -53.41 25.64 -7.45
CA PHE A 143 -52.10 25.31 -6.85
C PHE A 143 -52.19 24.72 -5.43
N GLY A 144 -53.38 24.62 -4.83
CA GLY A 144 -53.57 24.10 -3.48
C GLY A 144 -53.11 25.06 -2.36
N HIS A 145 -52.77 26.31 -2.69
CA HIS A 145 -52.32 27.33 -1.72
C HIS A 145 -52.79 28.75 -2.13
N PRO A 146 -53.22 29.63 -1.20
CA PRO A 146 -53.73 30.97 -1.53
C PRO A 146 -52.70 31.89 -2.20
N ASP A 147 -51.42 31.73 -1.85
CA ASP A 147 -50.32 32.58 -2.34
C ASP A 147 -49.88 32.26 -3.80
N GLY A 148 -50.54 31.32 -4.50
CA GLY A 148 -50.25 30.97 -5.90
C GLY A 148 -49.29 29.78 -6.07
N PRO A 149 -48.66 29.62 -7.24
CA PRO A 149 -47.69 28.55 -7.47
C PRO A 149 -46.51 28.75 -6.52
N GLN A 150 -46.50 27.99 -5.43
CA GLN A 150 -45.33 27.90 -4.60
C GLN A 150 -44.24 27.28 -5.46
N SER A 151 -43.16 28.03 -5.69
CA SER A 151 -41.94 27.42 -6.19
C SER A 151 -41.61 26.32 -5.20
N MET A 152 -41.73 25.07 -5.62
CA MET A 152 -41.05 23.94 -5.00
C MET A 152 -39.55 24.14 -5.24
N LEU A 153 -39.01 25.26 -4.74
CA LEU A 153 -37.62 25.33 -4.39
C LEU A 153 -37.49 24.21 -3.39
N MET A 154 -36.91 23.11 -3.86
CA MET A 154 -36.17 22.18 -3.04
C MET A 154 -35.24 23.05 -2.20
N ASN A 155 -35.76 23.56 -1.08
CA ASN A 155 -34.97 24.04 0.03
C ASN A 155 -34.20 22.79 0.41
N ILE A 156 -32.97 22.70 -0.11
CA ILE A 156 -32.03 21.66 0.28
C ILE A 156 -32.08 21.70 1.79
N ALA A 157 -32.41 20.56 2.40
CA ALA A 157 -32.65 20.41 3.82
C ALA A 157 -31.35 20.67 4.60
N PHE A 158 -30.88 21.91 4.59
CA PHE A 158 -29.90 22.48 5.47
C PHE A 158 -30.72 23.27 6.48
N ALA A 159 -30.50 22.98 7.76
CA ALA A 159 -31.21 23.64 8.86
C ALA A 159 -31.29 25.15 8.63
N SER A 160 -32.40 25.77 9.05
CA SER A 160 -32.60 27.23 8.99
C SER A 160 -31.45 28.05 9.61
N ALA A 161 -30.65 27.42 10.47
CA ALA A 161 -29.42 27.94 11.05
C ALA A 161 -28.24 28.12 10.04
N PHE A 162 -28.24 27.44 8.89
CA PHE A 162 -27.18 27.51 7.87
C PHE A 162 -27.56 28.38 6.65
N SER A 163 -28.86 28.60 6.39
CA SER A 163 -29.34 29.28 5.17
C SER A 163 -29.64 30.78 5.31
N GLY A 164 -29.37 31.38 6.47
CA GLY A 164 -29.14 32.85 6.53
C GLY A 164 -30.38 33.74 6.64
N THR A 165 -31.43 33.35 7.36
CA THR A 165 -32.51 34.28 7.73
C THR A 165 -32.18 35.12 8.99
N SER A 166 -31.03 34.88 9.64
CA SER A 166 -30.56 35.63 10.82
C SER A 166 -29.06 35.93 10.80
N GLY A 167 -28.68 36.99 10.08
CA GLY A 167 -27.42 37.72 10.30
C GLY A 167 -26.13 37.10 9.74
N SER A 168 -25.24 37.97 9.27
CA SER A 168 -23.97 37.77 8.56
C SER A 168 -22.91 36.86 9.18
N THR A 169 -23.19 36.19 10.29
CA THR A 169 -22.22 35.39 11.05
C THR A 169 -22.19 33.92 10.60
N GLY A 170 -23.35 33.34 10.23
CA GLY A 170 -23.47 31.93 9.87
C GLY A 170 -22.65 31.54 8.63
N SER A 171 -22.66 32.35 7.58
CA SER A 171 -21.95 32.06 6.33
C SER A 171 -20.43 32.05 6.48
N VAL A 172 -19.87 32.90 7.35
CA VAL A 172 -18.43 32.94 7.63
C VAL A 172 -18.00 31.71 8.42
N PHE A 173 -18.78 31.26 9.40
CA PHE A 173 -18.49 30.03 10.14
C PHE A 173 -18.48 28.79 9.25
N VAL A 174 -19.42 28.71 8.31
CA VAL A 174 -19.47 27.61 7.32
C VAL A 174 -18.24 27.63 6.43
N LEU A 175 -17.84 28.80 5.94
CA LEU A 175 -16.64 28.93 5.11
C LEU A 175 -15.37 28.55 5.88
N LEU A 176 -15.23 29.00 7.14
CA LEU A 176 -14.11 28.63 8.00
C LEU A 176 -14.09 27.13 8.33
N TYR A 177 -15.26 26.52 8.55
CA TYR A 177 -15.39 25.08 8.75
C TYR A 177 -14.90 24.30 7.54
N PHE A 178 -15.41 24.61 6.34
CA PHE A 178 -14.95 23.95 5.11
C PHE A 178 -13.47 24.21 4.86
N GLY A 179 -12.97 25.43 5.09
CA GLY A 179 -11.55 25.75 5.01
C GLY A 179 -10.69 24.88 5.93
N ALA A 180 -11.11 24.69 7.18
CA ALA A 180 -10.41 23.83 8.14
C ALA A 180 -10.47 22.35 7.73
N VAL A 181 -11.61 21.86 7.23
CA VAL A 181 -11.75 20.48 6.74
C VAL A 181 -10.85 20.23 5.54
N PHE A 182 -10.83 21.12 4.55
CA PHE A 182 -9.96 20.99 3.38
C PHE A 182 -8.48 21.10 3.75
N ALA A 183 -8.10 22.00 4.66
CA ALA A 183 -6.73 22.07 5.17
C ALA A 183 -6.32 20.79 5.92
N GLY A 184 -7.23 20.24 6.74
CA GLY A 184 -7.03 18.96 7.42
C GLY A 184 -6.88 17.80 6.44
N LEU A 185 -7.69 17.76 5.38
CA LEU A 185 -7.59 16.76 4.32
C LEU A 185 -6.28 16.89 3.54
N ALA A 186 -5.88 18.10 3.17
CA ALA A 186 -4.60 18.36 2.50
C ALA A 186 -3.41 17.94 3.37
N TYR A 187 -3.46 18.24 4.68
CA TYR A 187 -2.46 17.78 5.64
C TYR A 187 -2.46 16.25 5.79
N LEU A 188 -3.64 15.61 5.85
CA LEU A 188 -3.76 14.15 5.90
C LEU A 188 -3.15 13.52 4.65
N VAL A 189 -3.43 14.06 3.46
CA VAL A 189 -2.85 13.59 2.20
C VAL A 189 -1.33 13.75 2.23
N TYR A 190 -0.82 14.92 2.61
CA TYR A 190 0.62 15.16 2.77
C TYR A 190 1.27 14.19 3.76
N TRP A 191 0.64 13.98 4.91
CA TRP A 191 1.12 13.06 5.95
C TRP A 191 1.10 11.62 5.48
N LEU A 192 0.03 11.18 4.81
CA LEU A 192 -0.07 9.86 4.20
C LEU A 192 0.99 9.68 3.11
N GLN A 193 1.23 10.68 2.26
CA GLN A 193 2.28 10.61 1.24
C GLN A 193 3.68 10.46 1.85
N LYS A 194 3.94 11.19 2.95
CA LYS A 194 5.21 11.13 3.69
C LYS A 194 5.40 9.81 4.45
N THR A 195 4.32 9.19 4.91
CA THR A 195 4.36 7.92 5.68
C THR A 195 4.25 6.68 4.80
N ALA A 196 3.53 6.74 3.67
CA ALA A 196 3.37 5.65 2.71
C ALA A 196 4.70 5.26 2.06
N GLY A 197 5.63 6.20 1.89
CA GLY A 197 6.98 5.92 1.38
C GLY A 197 7.90 5.13 2.31
N ARG A 198 7.42 4.61 3.45
CA ARG A 198 8.22 3.90 4.46
C ARG A 198 7.80 2.46 4.73
N ARG A 199 6.66 1.99 4.24
CA ARG A 199 6.10 0.69 4.67
C ARG A 199 5.35 -0.03 3.56
N ASP A 200 6.08 -0.46 2.55
CA ASP A 200 5.74 -1.72 1.91
C ASP A 200 6.87 -2.72 2.13
N ARG A 201 6.55 -3.95 2.51
CA ARG A 201 7.55 -4.98 2.88
C ARG A 201 8.38 -5.46 1.68
N THR A 202 8.06 -4.94 0.51
CA THR A 202 8.68 -5.19 -0.81
C THR A 202 9.35 -3.94 -1.39
N GLN A 203 9.24 -2.79 -0.74
CA GLN A 203 9.81 -1.53 -1.23
C GLN A 203 10.83 -0.99 -0.22
N VAL A 204 12.11 -1.09 -0.61
CA VAL A 204 13.19 -0.32 -0.02
C VAL A 204 12.87 1.18 -0.06
N SER A 205 13.41 1.92 0.89
CA SER A 205 13.33 3.37 0.96
C SER A 205 13.77 4.00 -0.35
N ARG A 206 13.21 5.18 -0.66
CA ARG A 206 13.58 5.94 -1.87
C ARG A 206 15.08 6.25 -1.91
N ALA A 207 15.66 6.59 -0.75
CA ALA A 207 17.09 6.86 -0.61
C ALA A 207 17.95 5.63 -0.95
N THR A 208 17.58 4.44 -0.46
CA THR A 208 18.27 3.19 -0.83
C THR A 208 18.11 2.88 -2.31
N ARG A 209 16.91 3.10 -2.87
CA ARG A 209 16.65 2.88 -4.29
C ARG A 209 17.53 3.78 -5.16
N GLU A 210 17.62 5.07 -4.83
CA GLU A 210 18.48 6.05 -5.50
C GLU A 210 19.94 5.63 -5.39
N SER A 211 20.41 5.30 -4.18
CA SER A 211 21.77 4.80 -3.93
C SER A 211 22.12 3.58 -4.78
N PHE A 212 21.20 2.61 -4.92
CA PHE A 212 21.43 1.42 -5.74
C PHE A 212 21.58 1.74 -7.23
N VAL A 213 20.80 2.69 -7.74
CA VAL A 213 20.84 3.10 -9.15
C VAL A 213 22.08 3.94 -9.46
N ASP A 214 22.47 4.82 -8.53
CA ASP A 214 23.62 5.71 -8.67
C ASP A 214 24.94 4.95 -8.54
N ALA A 215 25.01 3.96 -7.64
CA ALA A 215 26.19 3.13 -7.45
C ALA A 215 26.39 2.04 -8.52
N LEU A 216 25.41 1.83 -9.41
CA LEU A 216 25.46 0.77 -10.41
C LEU A 216 26.46 1.11 -11.54
N THR A 217 27.60 0.44 -11.52
CA THR A 217 28.66 0.54 -12.55
C THR A 217 28.77 -0.74 -13.37
N ASP A 218 29.37 -0.66 -14.56
CA ASP A 218 29.63 -1.81 -15.45
C ASP A 218 30.54 -2.90 -14.81
N LYS A 219 31.44 -2.49 -13.90
CA LYS A 219 32.46 -3.36 -13.29
C LYS A 219 32.36 -3.42 -11.76
N MET A 220 31.21 -3.80 -11.22
CA MET A 220 31.08 -4.03 -9.78
C MET A 220 31.67 -5.39 -9.37
N SER A 221 32.48 -5.40 -8.32
CA SER A 221 32.87 -6.63 -7.62
C SER A 221 31.77 -7.08 -6.65
N VAL A 222 31.81 -8.35 -6.22
CA VAL A 222 30.90 -8.86 -5.17
C VAL A 222 31.08 -8.07 -3.86
N HIS A 223 32.30 -7.60 -3.58
CA HIS A 223 32.58 -6.79 -2.39
C HIS A 223 31.91 -5.41 -2.46
N ASP A 224 31.84 -4.80 -3.63
CA ASP A 224 31.17 -3.51 -3.82
C ASP A 224 29.65 -3.66 -3.64
N VAL A 225 29.07 -4.76 -4.15
CA VAL A 225 27.66 -5.10 -3.89
C VAL A 225 27.41 -5.31 -2.40
N VAL A 226 28.27 -6.05 -1.70
CA VAL A 226 28.14 -6.25 -0.25
C VAL A 226 28.22 -4.93 0.52
N GLU A 227 29.19 -4.07 0.20
CA GLU A 227 29.36 -2.76 0.86
C GLU A 227 28.14 -1.87 0.62
N LEU A 228 27.64 -1.79 -0.62
CA LEU A 228 26.43 -1.03 -0.98
C LEU A 228 25.19 -1.52 -0.22
N LEU A 229 24.97 -2.84 -0.17
CA LEU A 229 23.80 -3.42 0.48
C LEU A 229 23.86 -3.32 2.01
N LEU A 230 25.03 -3.45 2.62
CA LEU A 230 25.18 -3.41 4.09
C LEU A 230 25.29 -2.00 4.67
N SER A 231 25.45 -0.99 3.81
CA SER A 231 25.48 0.43 4.18
C SER A 231 24.14 1.15 3.96
N CYS A 232 23.15 0.50 3.34
CA CYS A 232 21.85 1.11 3.07
C CYS A 232 20.99 1.37 4.34
N ASP A 233 19.98 2.24 4.20
CA ASP A 233 19.12 2.67 5.32
C ASP A 233 18.35 1.52 5.98
N GLU A 234 18.06 0.44 5.24
CA GLU A 234 17.40 -0.75 5.76
C GLU A 234 18.32 -1.59 6.65
N MET A 235 19.64 -1.40 6.58
CA MET A 235 20.63 -2.12 7.39
C MET A 235 21.22 -1.27 8.53
N THR A 236 21.27 0.04 8.35
CA THR A 236 21.93 0.99 9.26
C THR A 236 20.98 2.04 9.86
N GLY A 237 19.82 2.24 9.25
CA GLY A 237 18.87 3.28 9.60
C GLY A 237 17.81 2.86 10.62
N PRO A 238 16.90 3.78 10.97
CA PRO A 238 15.80 3.51 11.89
C PRO A 238 14.84 2.44 11.37
N GLY A 239 14.74 2.24 10.05
CA GLY A 239 13.94 1.19 9.42
C GLY A 239 14.41 -0.21 9.81
N ALA A 240 15.71 -0.37 10.05
CA ALA A 240 16.31 -1.58 10.59
C ALA A 240 16.01 -1.77 12.09
N GLY A 241 15.34 -0.84 12.78
CA GLY A 241 15.26 -0.83 14.25
C GLY A 241 16.59 -0.46 14.92
N ILE A 242 17.54 0.13 14.18
CA ILE A 242 18.80 0.64 14.72
C ILE A 242 18.56 2.08 15.17
N LEU A 243 18.43 2.25 16.49
CA LEU A 243 18.31 3.53 17.16
C LEU A 243 19.69 4.17 17.33
N ASP A 244 19.71 5.47 17.65
CA ASP A 244 20.96 6.21 17.86
C ASP A 244 21.82 5.60 18.98
N GLU A 245 21.19 4.98 19.99
CA GLU A 245 21.88 4.21 21.04
C GLU A 245 22.70 3.05 20.45
N ALA A 246 22.11 2.24 19.55
CA ALA A 246 22.81 1.13 18.92
C ALA A 246 23.96 1.60 18.01
N LYS A 247 23.80 2.77 17.36
CA LYS A 247 24.90 3.40 16.59
C LYS A 247 26.04 3.83 17.50
N ASN A 248 25.73 4.43 18.64
CA ASN A 248 26.73 4.85 19.63
C ASN A 248 27.47 3.64 20.22
N GLU A 249 26.76 2.56 20.54
CA GLU A 249 27.37 1.30 21.00
C GLU A 249 28.32 0.71 19.95
N ALA A 250 27.91 0.66 18.68
CA ALA A 250 28.76 0.20 17.59
C ALA A 250 30.01 1.11 17.44
N GLY A 251 29.85 2.42 17.60
CA GLY A 251 30.95 3.37 17.65
C GLY A 251 31.95 3.08 18.77
N LEU A 252 31.46 2.77 19.97
CA LEU A 252 32.28 2.40 21.12
C LEU A 252 33.09 1.12 20.87
N ARG A 253 32.57 0.21 20.03
CA ARG A 253 33.23 -1.06 19.64
C ARG A 253 34.23 -0.92 18.50
N SER A 254 34.49 0.27 17.96
CA SER A 254 35.41 0.46 16.81
C SER A 254 36.78 -0.21 16.98
N LYS A 255 37.37 -0.16 18.18
CA LYS A 255 38.66 -0.84 18.47
C LYS A 255 38.57 -2.36 18.29
N THR A 256 37.43 -2.96 18.65
CA THR A 256 37.19 -4.40 18.47
C THR A 256 36.97 -4.75 17.01
N HIS A 257 36.32 -3.87 16.24
CA HIS A 257 36.15 -4.02 14.79
C HIS A 257 37.50 -4.02 14.09
N ASP A 258 38.37 -3.06 14.45
CA ASP A 258 39.74 -2.99 13.91
C ASP A 258 40.57 -4.22 14.26
N LYS A 259 40.44 -4.73 15.49
CA LYS A 259 41.13 -5.95 15.93
C LYS A 259 40.66 -7.16 15.13
N LEU A 260 39.36 -7.30 14.89
CA LEU A 260 38.82 -8.39 14.08
C LEU A 260 39.26 -8.27 12.62
N ALA A 261 39.17 -7.08 12.03
CA ALA A 261 39.60 -6.79 10.66
C ALA A 261 41.08 -7.16 10.44
N LYS A 262 41.97 -6.78 11.36
CA LYS A 262 43.40 -7.17 11.31
C LYS A 262 43.61 -8.68 11.41
N LYS A 263 42.82 -9.39 12.22
CA LYS A 263 42.89 -10.86 12.29
C LYS A 263 42.43 -11.51 10.99
N MET A 264 41.39 -10.97 10.35
CA MET A 264 40.93 -11.44 9.05
C MET A 264 41.96 -11.21 7.95
N GLU A 265 42.69 -10.08 8.02
CA GLU A 265 43.82 -9.77 7.13
C GLU A 265 44.95 -10.78 7.30
N ALA A 266 45.35 -11.04 8.55
CA ALA A 266 46.39 -12.02 8.87
C ALA A 266 46.01 -13.44 8.40
N ALA A 267 44.73 -13.79 8.47
CA ALA A 267 44.20 -15.06 7.97
C ALA A 267 44.02 -15.11 6.45
N LYS A 268 44.32 -14.01 5.72
CA LYS A 268 44.10 -13.87 4.27
C LYS A 268 42.66 -14.19 3.85
N ALA A 269 41.69 -13.85 4.71
CA ALA A 269 40.28 -14.14 4.47
C ALA A 269 39.65 -13.19 3.43
N LEU A 270 40.17 -11.97 3.34
CA LEU A 270 39.73 -10.93 2.41
C LEU A 270 40.94 -10.19 1.80
N PRO A 271 40.80 -9.58 0.61
CA PRO A 271 41.80 -8.68 0.06
C PRO A 271 42.08 -7.49 1.01
N SER A 272 43.33 -7.04 1.06
CA SER A 272 43.75 -5.92 1.92
C SER A 272 43.00 -4.62 1.60
N GLU A 273 42.66 -4.40 0.33
CA GLU A 273 41.86 -3.27 -0.12
C GLU A 273 40.46 -3.27 0.52
N VAL A 274 39.78 -4.41 0.52
CA VAL A 274 38.44 -4.57 1.12
C VAL A 274 38.49 -4.34 2.63
N ILE A 275 39.51 -4.88 3.30
CA ILE A 275 39.73 -4.64 4.73
C ILE A 275 40.01 -3.16 5.01
N GLY A 276 40.78 -2.50 4.14
CA GLY A 276 41.02 -1.07 4.18
C GLY A 276 39.74 -0.25 4.10
N ARG A 277 38.84 -0.60 3.17
CA ARG A 277 37.51 0.02 3.03
C ARG A 277 36.65 -0.18 4.28
N ILE A 278 36.53 -1.41 4.77
CA ILE A 278 35.78 -1.71 6.00
C ILE A 278 36.32 -0.92 7.20
N ARG A 279 37.64 -0.77 7.34
CA ARG A 279 38.22 -0.02 8.47
C ARG A 279 37.97 1.49 8.39
N LYS A 280 37.94 2.05 7.17
CA LYS A 280 37.75 3.49 6.92
C LYS A 280 36.27 3.88 6.76
N HIS A 281 35.35 2.92 6.70
CA HIS A 281 33.94 3.19 6.47
C HIS A 281 33.36 4.11 7.57
N PRO A 282 32.61 5.16 7.20
CA PRO A 282 32.15 6.18 8.15
C PRO A 282 31.11 5.64 9.14
N ASP A 283 30.23 4.74 8.70
CA ASP A 283 29.19 4.17 9.54
C ASP A 283 29.70 2.94 10.34
N PRO A 284 29.73 2.99 11.68
CA PRO A 284 30.18 1.87 12.50
C PRO A 284 29.26 0.64 12.41
N VAL A 285 27.96 0.82 12.15
CA VAL A 285 27.00 -0.29 12.03
C VAL A 285 27.21 -1.05 10.72
N ALA A 286 27.47 -0.33 9.63
CA ALA A 286 27.86 -0.95 8.36
C ALA A 286 29.16 -1.77 8.50
N ARG A 287 30.12 -1.28 9.31
CA ARG A 287 31.34 -2.04 9.63
C ARG A 287 31.04 -3.34 10.37
N GLU A 288 30.19 -3.29 11.39
CA GLU A 288 29.74 -4.50 12.11
C GLU A 288 29.05 -5.48 11.15
N ASN A 289 28.15 -4.99 10.30
CA ASN A 289 27.46 -5.79 9.29
C ASN A 289 28.44 -6.54 8.39
N MET A 290 29.38 -5.81 7.78
CA MET A 290 30.36 -6.39 6.85
C MET A 290 31.25 -7.41 7.53
N LEU A 291 31.76 -7.09 8.73
CA LEU A 291 32.59 -8.02 9.49
C LEU A 291 31.83 -9.28 9.91
N ALA A 292 30.57 -9.15 10.33
CA ALA A 292 29.74 -10.28 10.71
C ALA A 292 29.44 -11.20 9.51
N LEU A 293 29.08 -10.62 8.36
CA LEU A 293 28.85 -11.39 7.13
C LEU A 293 30.12 -12.13 6.69
N TYR A 294 31.25 -11.44 6.60
CA TYR A 294 32.48 -12.07 6.14
C TYR A 294 33.05 -13.09 7.14
N GLN A 295 32.85 -12.88 8.44
CA GLN A 295 33.20 -13.88 9.46
C GLN A 295 32.44 -15.20 9.24
N TYR A 296 31.21 -15.12 8.75
CA TYR A 296 30.41 -16.27 8.39
C TYR A 296 30.80 -16.88 7.03
N LEU A 297 30.88 -16.07 5.98
CA LEU A 297 31.17 -16.52 4.61
C LEU A 297 32.61 -17.02 4.40
N ARG A 298 33.55 -16.62 5.28
CA ARG A 298 34.97 -17.04 5.29
C ARG A 298 35.33 -17.87 6.53
N ARG A 299 34.35 -18.60 7.08
CA ARG A 299 34.53 -19.42 8.29
C ARG A 299 35.61 -20.50 8.16
N ASP A 300 35.89 -20.95 6.95
CA ASP A 300 36.93 -21.92 6.60
C ASP A 300 38.34 -21.35 6.86
N LYS A 301 38.61 -20.13 6.41
CA LYS A 301 39.88 -19.41 6.62
C LYS A 301 40.03 -18.89 8.04
N LEU A 302 38.90 -18.66 8.73
CA LEU A 302 38.87 -18.05 10.06
C LEU A 302 38.72 -19.08 11.18
N ARG A 303 39.03 -20.36 10.92
CA ARG A 303 39.08 -21.39 11.98
C ARG A 303 40.13 -21.01 13.02
N GLY A 304 39.73 -20.96 14.29
CA GLY A 304 40.60 -20.56 15.41
C GLY A 304 40.69 -19.05 15.68
N VAL A 305 40.09 -18.20 14.83
CA VAL A 305 40.00 -16.77 15.11
C VAL A 305 38.90 -16.53 16.15
N SER A 306 39.28 -16.01 17.33
CA SER A 306 38.34 -15.65 18.38
C SER A 306 37.26 -14.68 17.85
N ARG A 307 36.01 -15.11 17.97
CA ARG A 307 34.80 -14.39 17.55
C ARG A 307 34.25 -13.56 18.71
N PRO A 308 34.11 -12.24 18.55
CA PRO A 308 33.41 -11.41 19.54
C PRO A 308 31.92 -11.78 19.66
N SER A 309 31.34 -11.64 20.85
CA SER A 309 29.93 -11.98 21.12
C SER A 309 28.92 -11.16 20.30
N TRP A 310 29.26 -9.91 19.96
CA TRP A 310 28.39 -9.06 19.15
C TRP A 310 28.23 -9.58 17.71
N VAL A 311 29.18 -10.38 17.21
CA VAL A 311 29.15 -10.89 15.83
C VAL A 311 27.94 -11.79 15.62
N ASP A 312 27.64 -12.70 16.56
CA ASP A 312 26.56 -13.67 16.40
C ASP A 312 25.19 -12.98 16.39
N GLN A 313 24.99 -12.01 17.30
CA GLN A 313 23.77 -11.20 17.37
C GLN A 313 23.56 -10.40 16.08
N ARG A 314 24.63 -9.76 15.58
CA ARG A 314 24.56 -8.97 14.35
C ARG A 314 24.36 -9.86 13.12
N PHE A 315 25.05 -10.99 13.08
CA PHE A 315 25.00 -11.93 11.97
C PHE A 315 23.58 -12.47 11.76
N GLN A 316 22.87 -12.85 12.82
CA GLN A 316 21.49 -13.36 12.70
C GLN A 316 20.58 -12.35 12.00
N LYS A 317 20.72 -11.06 12.35
CA LYS A 317 19.95 -9.99 11.70
C LYS A 317 20.34 -9.82 10.23
N VAL A 318 21.64 -9.75 9.93
CA VAL A 318 22.15 -9.63 8.56
C VAL A 318 21.65 -10.79 7.70
N LEU A 319 21.69 -12.02 8.22
CA LEU A 319 21.26 -13.21 7.49
C LEU A 319 19.76 -13.19 7.16
N LEU A 320 18.93 -12.62 8.02
CA LEU A 320 17.49 -12.51 7.79
C LEU A 320 17.11 -11.38 6.82
N GLU A 321 17.84 -10.26 6.82
CA GLU A 321 17.48 -9.06 6.04
C GLU A 321 18.20 -8.98 4.69
N LEU A 322 19.49 -9.33 4.64
CA LEU A 322 20.34 -9.15 3.47
C LEU A 322 19.81 -9.87 2.21
N PRO A 323 19.34 -11.13 2.25
CA PRO A 323 18.88 -11.81 1.02
C PRO A 323 17.71 -11.11 0.35
N PHE A 324 16.82 -10.47 1.13
CA PHE A 324 15.74 -9.65 0.58
C PHE A 324 16.30 -8.43 -0.14
N LEU A 325 17.28 -7.75 0.45
CA LEU A 325 17.94 -6.61 -0.19
C LEU A 325 18.70 -7.01 -1.45
N VAL A 326 19.36 -8.17 -1.46
CA VAL A 326 20.05 -8.69 -2.65
C VAL A 326 19.05 -9.02 -3.76
N ASP A 327 17.90 -9.63 -3.44
CA ASP A 327 16.86 -9.95 -4.43
C ASP A 327 16.23 -8.68 -5.05
N ILE A 328 15.98 -7.67 -4.23
CA ILE A 328 15.51 -6.35 -4.67
C ILE A 328 16.56 -5.68 -5.55
N PHE A 329 17.82 -5.66 -5.12
CA PHE A 329 18.93 -5.10 -5.90
C PHE A 329 19.12 -5.84 -7.23
N ALA A 330 19.05 -7.17 -7.24
CA ALA A 330 19.16 -7.96 -8.47
C ALA A 330 18.04 -7.61 -9.46
N THR A 331 16.80 -7.46 -8.98
CA THR A 331 15.66 -7.05 -9.81
C THR A 331 15.84 -5.64 -10.38
N MET A 332 16.33 -4.70 -9.58
CA MET A 332 16.62 -3.34 -10.04
C MET A 332 17.80 -3.31 -11.01
N ALA A 333 18.87 -4.05 -10.71
CA ALA A 333 20.05 -4.15 -11.55
C ALA A 333 19.69 -4.75 -12.92
N ALA A 334 18.88 -5.80 -12.97
CA ALA A 334 18.38 -6.37 -14.22
C ALA A 334 17.73 -5.31 -15.12
N GLU A 335 16.83 -4.48 -14.56
CA GLU A 335 16.16 -3.42 -15.32
C GLU A 335 17.13 -2.31 -15.75
N GLN A 336 17.97 -1.83 -14.84
CA GLN A 336 18.86 -0.69 -15.09
C GLN A 336 20.03 -1.03 -16.03
N LEU A 337 20.57 -2.26 -15.93
CA LEU A 337 21.65 -2.70 -16.80
C LEU A 337 21.19 -2.81 -18.26
N VAL A 338 19.97 -3.31 -18.51
CA VAL A 338 19.37 -3.34 -19.84
C VAL A 338 19.19 -1.92 -20.38
N LYS A 339 18.60 -1.01 -19.58
CA LYS A 339 18.39 0.40 -19.97
C LYS A 339 19.69 1.14 -20.30
N ARG A 340 20.77 0.86 -19.56
CA ARG A 340 22.08 1.49 -19.74
C ARG A 340 22.98 0.75 -20.75
N ALA A 341 22.51 -0.36 -21.33
CA ALA A 341 23.32 -1.23 -22.20
C ALA A 341 24.61 -1.74 -21.54
N TYR A 342 24.57 -2.02 -20.23
CA TYR A 342 25.74 -2.46 -19.46
C TYR A 342 25.91 -3.98 -19.46
N PRO A 343 27.12 -4.49 -19.13
CA PRO A 343 27.36 -5.91 -18.94
C PRO A 343 26.54 -6.51 -17.79
N ALA A 344 26.26 -7.81 -17.86
CA ALA A 344 25.52 -8.55 -16.84
C ALA A 344 26.29 -8.74 -15.51
N VAL A 345 27.55 -8.29 -15.44
CA VAL A 345 28.47 -8.56 -14.31
C VAL A 345 27.88 -8.17 -12.95
N PRO A 346 27.30 -6.97 -12.73
CA PRO A 346 26.76 -6.61 -11.42
C PRO A 346 25.59 -7.50 -10.98
N LEU A 347 24.71 -7.87 -11.91
CA LEU A 347 23.61 -8.81 -11.66
C LEU A 347 24.17 -10.20 -11.30
N LEU A 348 25.14 -10.71 -12.06
CA LEU A 348 25.81 -11.97 -11.76
C LEU A 348 26.47 -11.96 -10.38
N ARG A 349 27.05 -10.83 -9.95
CA ARG A 349 27.63 -10.67 -8.60
C ARG A 349 26.57 -10.71 -7.52
N ALA A 350 25.41 -10.08 -7.73
CA ALA A 350 24.29 -10.15 -6.80
C ALA A 350 23.72 -11.58 -6.67
N LEU A 351 23.52 -12.28 -7.79
CA LEU A 351 23.05 -13.67 -7.79
C LEU A 351 24.07 -14.63 -7.13
N SER A 352 25.37 -14.40 -7.37
CA SER A 352 26.43 -15.14 -6.66
C SER A 352 26.44 -14.85 -5.16
N LEU A 353 26.10 -13.63 -4.74
CA LEU A 353 26.01 -13.30 -3.32
C LEU A 353 24.83 -14.03 -2.67
N LEU A 354 23.68 -14.17 -3.33
CA LEU A 354 22.57 -14.98 -2.83
C LEU A 354 22.98 -16.43 -2.58
N SER A 355 23.66 -17.06 -3.55
CA SER A 355 24.12 -18.45 -3.38
C SER A 355 25.17 -18.57 -2.29
N SER A 356 26.07 -17.60 -2.18
CA SER A 356 27.04 -17.53 -1.09
C SER A 356 26.39 -17.44 0.28
N ILE A 357 25.34 -16.64 0.44
CA ILE A 357 24.63 -16.51 1.70
C ILE A 357 23.83 -17.78 2.01
N ALA A 358 23.13 -18.35 1.02
CA ALA A 358 22.33 -19.57 1.19
C ALA A 358 23.17 -20.78 1.61
N GLN A 359 24.37 -20.91 1.03
CA GLN A 359 25.26 -22.06 1.23
C GLN A 359 26.42 -21.77 2.19
N GLY A 360 26.49 -20.54 2.70
CA GLY A 360 27.44 -20.11 3.73
C GLY A 360 28.91 -20.15 3.30
N SER A 361 29.19 -19.95 2.01
CA SER A 361 30.55 -19.84 1.48
C SER A 361 30.66 -18.73 0.45
N PHE A 362 31.68 -17.89 0.57
CA PHE A 362 31.90 -16.80 -0.39
C PHE A 362 32.36 -17.28 -1.78
N VAL A 363 33.01 -18.44 -1.86
CA VAL A 363 33.55 -18.98 -3.12
C VAL A 363 33.09 -20.42 -3.27
N PRO A 364 32.66 -20.86 -4.47
CA PRO A 364 32.35 -22.26 -4.75
C PRO A 364 33.65 -23.07 -4.89
N ASP A 365 34.40 -23.22 -3.80
CA ASP A 365 35.57 -24.11 -3.76
C ASP A 365 35.16 -25.56 -3.49
N VAL A 366 36.11 -26.49 -3.66
CA VAL A 366 35.86 -27.93 -3.52
C VAL A 366 35.27 -28.27 -2.14
N VAL A 367 35.70 -27.57 -1.10
CA VAL A 367 35.19 -27.77 0.27
C VAL A 367 33.75 -27.29 0.39
N ALA A 368 33.43 -26.10 -0.12
CA ALA A 368 32.07 -25.55 -0.09
C ALA A 368 31.09 -26.41 -0.89
N LEU A 369 31.49 -26.90 -2.06
CA LEU A 369 30.67 -27.79 -2.88
C LEU A 369 30.45 -29.14 -2.21
N ARG A 370 31.47 -29.70 -1.56
CA ARG A 370 31.33 -30.92 -0.76
C ARG A 370 30.36 -30.72 0.40
N ASP A 371 30.57 -29.67 1.21
CA ASP A 371 29.72 -29.37 2.36
C ASP A 371 28.26 -29.10 1.92
N GLN A 372 28.04 -28.51 0.74
CA GLN A 372 26.70 -28.36 0.14
C GLN A 372 26.08 -29.70 -0.22
N ASN A 373 26.81 -30.56 -0.92
CA ASN A 373 26.30 -31.86 -1.35
C ASN A 373 25.99 -32.78 -0.15
N GLU A 374 26.80 -32.70 0.91
CA GLU A 374 26.53 -33.39 2.18
C GLU A 374 25.20 -32.94 2.80
N ARG A 375 24.95 -31.62 2.90
CA ARG A 375 23.66 -31.08 3.41
C ARG A 375 22.46 -31.50 2.57
N ILE A 376 22.62 -31.54 1.24
CA ILE A 376 21.55 -31.96 0.33
C ILE A 376 21.25 -33.46 0.55
N ALA A 377 22.29 -34.29 0.68
CA ALA A 377 22.15 -35.72 0.92
C ALA A 377 21.51 -36.04 2.28
N GLU A 378 21.79 -35.25 3.33
CA GLU A 378 21.16 -35.40 4.66
C GLU A 378 19.63 -35.27 4.62
N VAL A 379 19.10 -34.45 3.72
CA VAL A 379 17.65 -34.24 3.53
C VAL A 379 17.07 -35.22 2.49
N GLY A 380 17.89 -36.14 1.97
CA GLY A 380 17.50 -37.07 0.89
C GLY A 380 17.24 -36.38 -0.46
N GLY A 381 17.75 -35.16 -0.64
CA GLY A 381 17.59 -34.39 -1.87
C GLY A 381 18.65 -34.72 -2.92
N LEU A 382 18.44 -34.19 -4.13
CA LEU A 382 19.42 -34.20 -5.22
C LEU A 382 19.79 -32.77 -5.60
N LEU A 383 21.03 -32.57 -6.05
CA LEU A 383 21.46 -31.29 -6.59
C LEU A 383 20.67 -31.00 -7.89
N PRO A 384 20.09 -29.79 -8.06
CA PRO A 384 19.30 -29.50 -9.24
C PRO A 384 20.13 -29.58 -10.53
N LYS A 385 19.72 -30.45 -11.43
CA LYS A 385 20.23 -30.53 -12.81
C LYS A 385 19.30 -29.77 -13.73
N LEU A 386 19.76 -28.63 -14.25
CA LEU A 386 19.00 -27.74 -15.12
C LEU A 386 19.45 -27.90 -16.58
N HIS A 387 18.50 -28.01 -17.50
CA HIS A 387 18.77 -28.11 -18.93
C HIS A 387 17.81 -27.21 -19.72
N LEU A 388 18.30 -26.61 -20.80
CA LEU A 388 17.50 -25.80 -21.71
C LEU A 388 17.23 -26.59 -22.99
N GLU A 389 15.95 -26.84 -23.27
CA GLU A 389 15.50 -27.54 -24.46
C GLU A 389 14.80 -26.59 -25.44
N GLY A 390 15.05 -26.77 -26.74
CA GLY A 390 14.33 -26.06 -27.81
C GLY A 390 14.52 -24.54 -27.80
N SER A 391 15.71 -24.06 -27.42
CA SER A 391 15.99 -22.62 -27.35
C SER A 391 16.09 -21.99 -28.73
N THR A 392 15.20 -21.06 -29.05
CA THR A 392 15.17 -20.33 -30.33
C THR A 392 14.93 -18.84 -30.11
N LEU A 393 15.49 -18.02 -31.00
CA LEU A 393 15.25 -16.57 -31.08
C LEU A 393 14.54 -16.29 -32.39
N ALA A 394 13.40 -15.62 -32.33
CA ALA A 394 12.62 -15.27 -33.51
C ALA A 394 11.91 -13.93 -33.33
N VAL A 395 11.74 -13.21 -34.44
CA VAL A 395 10.75 -12.15 -34.58
C VAL A 395 9.44 -12.81 -35.01
N LEU A 396 8.31 -12.42 -34.40
CA LEU A 396 7.05 -13.13 -34.61
C LEU A 396 6.44 -12.87 -36.00
N ASP A 397 6.72 -11.70 -36.58
CA ASP A 397 6.08 -11.21 -37.80
C ASP A 397 6.98 -11.26 -39.05
N GLU A 398 8.29 -11.49 -38.87
CA GLU A 398 9.29 -11.43 -39.94
C GLU A 398 10.26 -12.63 -39.89
N PRO A 399 10.74 -13.13 -41.05
CA PRO A 399 11.65 -14.28 -41.11
C PRO A 399 13.09 -13.95 -40.72
N ASN A 400 13.50 -12.68 -40.90
CA ASN A 400 14.85 -12.19 -40.61
C ASN A 400 14.80 -11.20 -39.45
N ILE A 401 15.87 -11.14 -38.66
CA ILE A 401 15.97 -10.20 -37.54
C ILE A 401 16.63 -8.92 -38.04
N GLN A 402 15.94 -7.79 -37.92
CA GLN A 402 16.45 -6.47 -38.31
C GLN A 402 16.98 -5.70 -37.09
N PRO A 403 17.83 -4.68 -37.30
CA PRO A 403 18.35 -3.88 -36.21
C PRO A 403 17.23 -3.15 -35.44
N GLY A 404 17.22 -3.31 -34.12
CA GLY A 404 16.23 -2.72 -33.23
C GLY A 404 14.89 -3.44 -33.16
N ASP A 405 14.77 -4.64 -33.76
CA ASP A 405 13.55 -5.44 -33.67
C ASP A 405 13.27 -5.97 -32.27
N TRP A 406 11.99 -6.23 -32.00
CA TRP A 406 11.58 -6.95 -30.81
C TRP A 406 11.77 -8.46 -31.00
N VAL A 407 12.81 -9.01 -30.40
CA VAL A 407 13.17 -10.43 -30.49
C VAL A 407 12.50 -11.21 -29.37
N THR A 408 11.92 -12.36 -29.69
CA THR A 408 11.32 -13.27 -28.70
C THR A 408 12.19 -14.51 -28.52
N LEU A 409 12.63 -14.75 -27.28
CA LEU A 409 13.20 -16.03 -26.86
C LEU A 409 12.07 -17.00 -26.53
N GLN A 410 12.12 -18.18 -27.14
CA GLN A 410 11.34 -19.35 -26.76
C GLN A 410 12.29 -20.43 -26.27
N THR A 411 12.07 -20.94 -25.06
CA THR A 411 12.89 -22.01 -24.48
C THR A 411 12.10 -22.78 -23.43
N THR A 412 12.44 -24.05 -23.23
CA THR A 412 11.86 -24.86 -22.16
C THR A 412 12.95 -25.21 -21.15
N LEU A 413 12.75 -24.82 -19.90
CA LEU A 413 13.60 -25.25 -18.81
C LEU A 413 13.15 -26.62 -18.31
N GLN A 414 14.07 -27.58 -18.34
CA GLN A 414 13.87 -28.93 -17.86
C GLN A 414 14.71 -29.17 -16.60
N ARG A 415 14.07 -29.62 -15.53
CA ARG A 415 14.69 -30.07 -14.28
C ARG A 415 14.85 -31.59 -14.32
N GLN A 416 16.02 -32.05 -14.73
CA GLN A 416 16.29 -33.48 -14.95
C GLN A 416 16.37 -34.32 -13.67
N HIS A 417 16.40 -33.65 -12.51
CA HIS A 417 16.46 -34.28 -11.20
C HIS A 417 15.08 -34.56 -10.60
N LEU A 418 14.00 -34.14 -11.27
CA LEU A 418 12.61 -34.34 -10.83
C LEU A 418 11.89 -35.32 -11.76
N GLU A 419 10.94 -36.07 -11.20
CA GLU A 419 10.08 -36.93 -12.00
C GLU A 419 8.96 -36.13 -12.71
N ALA A 420 8.27 -36.80 -13.64
CA ALA A 420 7.23 -36.16 -14.43
C ALA A 420 6.04 -35.72 -13.55
N GLY A 421 5.74 -34.42 -13.57
CA GLY A 421 4.66 -33.82 -12.77
C GLY A 421 5.05 -33.39 -11.36
N GLU A 422 6.30 -33.60 -10.95
CA GLU A 422 6.79 -33.13 -9.66
C GLU A 422 7.18 -31.65 -9.67
N THR A 423 7.23 -31.07 -8.47
CA THR A 423 7.73 -29.72 -8.21
C THR A 423 9.00 -29.76 -7.38
N ALA A 424 9.94 -28.86 -7.67
CA ALA A 424 11.19 -28.76 -6.93
C ALA A 424 10.94 -28.61 -5.42
N PRO A 425 11.62 -29.41 -4.57
CA PRO A 425 11.50 -29.31 -3.12
C PRO A 425 12.14 -27.99 -2.62
N LEU A 426 11.97 -27.72 -1.32
CA LEU A 426 12.71 -26.63 -0.68
C LEU A 426 14.21 -26.95 -0.67
N ALA A 427 15.01 -25.94 -0.99
CA ALA A 427 16.45 -26.04 -1.02
C ALA A 427 17.02 -26.27 0.39
N ALA A 428 17.96 -27.21 0.48
CA ALA A 428 18.78 -27.44 1.65
C ALA A 428 19.82 -26.30 1.76
N THR A 429 19.67 -25.46 2.77
CA THR A 429 20.45 -24.23 2.94
C THR A 429 20.75 -24.01 4.41
N PHE A 430 21.63 -23.05 4.73
CA PHE A 430 21.87 -22.67 6.13
C PHE A 430 20.64 -22.11 6.84
N TYR A 431 19.60 -21.72 6.10
CA TYR A 431 18.34 -21.26 6.67
C TYR A 431 17.53 -22.37 7.33
N ASP A 432 17.83 -23.65 7.07
CA ASP A 432 17.11 -24.79 7.63
C ASP A 432 17.09 -24.75 9.17
N HIS A 433 18.14 -24.21 9.80
CA HIS A 433 18.24 -24.06 11.25
C HIS A 433 17.88 -22.65 11.77
N VAL A 434 17.86 -21.65 10.89
CA VAL A 434 17.65 -20.23 11.27
C VAL A 434 16.18 -19.83 11.10
N ASP A 435 15.63 -20.10 9.92
CA ASP A 435 14.22 -19.88 9.60
C ASP A 435 13.77 -20.94 8.57
N PRO A 436 13.18 -22.07 9.04
CA PRO A 436 12.70 -23.13 8.16
C PRO A 436 11.62 -22.67 7.16
N LYS A 437 10.95 -21.54 7.39
CA LYS A 437 9.92 -21.00 6.50
C LYS A 437 10.44 -19.89 5.60
N SER A 438 11.75 -19.64 5.61
CA SER A 438 12.37 -18.59 4.81
C SER A 438 12.05 -18.76 3.32
N PRO A 439 11.62 -17.69 2.63
CA PRO A 439 11.33 -17.75 1.19
C PRO A 439 12.59 -18.05 0.36
N PHE A 440 13.79 -17.82 0.90
CA PHE A 440 15.06 -18.13 0.23
C PHE A 440 15.39 -19.62 0.21
N ARG A 441 14.58 -20.46 0.87
CA ARG A 441 14.59 -21.90 0.68
C ARG A 441 13.81 -22.32 -0.56
N LYS A 442 12.98 -21.47 -1.15
CA LYS A 442 12.29 -21.82 -2.39
C LYS A 442 13.26 -21.68 -3.55
N GLU A 443 13.45 -22.77 -4.28
CA GLU A 443 14.21 -22.75 -5.52
C GLU A 443 13.56 -21.75 -6.47
N HIS A 444 14.35 -20.81 -6.99
CA HIS A 444 13.93 -19.96 -8.08
C HIS A 444 15.09 -19.86 -9.04
N VAL A 445 14.80 -19.55 -10.28
CA VAL A 445 15.82 -19.48 -11.33
C VAL A 445 15.75 -18.13 -12.02
N TRP A 446 16.92 -17.61 -12.37
CA TRP A 446 17.06 -16.38 -13.13
C TRP A 446 17.48 -16.71 -14.55
N PHE A 447 16.73 -16.20 -15.52
CA PHE A 447 17.10 -16.21 -16.92
C PHE A 447 17.81 -14.91 -17.25
N LEU A 448 18.96 -15.00 -17.92
CA LEU A 448 19.72 -13.87 -18.41
C LEU A 448 20.01 -14.11 -19.89
N VAL A 449 19.68 -13.14 -20.73
CA VAL A 449 20.05 -13.10 -22.14
C VAL A 449 21.11 -12.03 -22.30
N MET A 450 22.30 -12.45 -22.69
CA MET A 450 23.44 -11.56 -22.87
C MET A 450 24.18 -11.85 -24.16
N ASP A 451 24.91 -10.88 -24.67
CA ASP A 451 25.87 -11.12 -25.75
C ASP A 451 27.11 -11.82 -25.19
N LYS A 452 27.53 -12.92 -25.81
CA LYS A 452 28.66 -13.74 -25.38
C LYS A 452 30.00 -13.00 -25.52
N GLY A 453 30.12 -12.12 -26.51
CA GLY A 453 31.35 -11.36 -26.75
C GLY A 453 31.53 -10.21 -25.76
N THR A 454 30.55 -9.32 -25.68
CA THR A 454 30.64 -8.10 -24.85
C THR A 454 30.17 -8.32 -23.40
N GLY A 455 29.38 -9.37 -23.14
CA GLY A 455 28.70 -9.58 -21.87
C GLY A 455 27.51 -8.64 -21.64
N ARG A 456 27.13 -7.82 -22.63
CA ARG A 456 26.01 -6.87 -22.53
C ARG A 456 24.71 -7.62 -22.23
N LEU A 457 23.97 -7.14 -21.23
CA LEU A 457 22.68 -7.71 -20.87
C LEU A 457 21.56 -7.14 -21.75
N TYR A 458 20.75 -8.02 -22.35
CA TYR A 458 19.59 -7.65 -23.15
C TYR A 458 18.27 -7.88 -22.41
N ALA A 459 18.20 -8.96 -21.63
CA ALA A 459 17.03 -9.26 -20.81
C ALA A 459 17.43 -10.07 -19.59
N ALA A 460 16.73 -9.85 -18.48
CA ALA A 460 16.81 -10.74 -17.33
C ALA A 460 15.47 -10.79 -16.60
N TRP A 461 15.06 -11.98 -16.17
CA TRP A 461 13.84 -12.16 -15.39
C TRP A 461 13.94 -13.36 -14.46
N LYS A 462 13.08 -13.34 -13.43
CA LYS A 462 12.99 -14.37 -12.40
C LYS A 462 11.84 -15.31 -12.73
N CYS A 463 12.10 -16.61 -12.72
CA CYS A 463 11.09 -17.66 -12.81
C CYS A 463 10.93 -18.34 -11.44
N LEU A 464 9.71 -18.26 -10.90
CA LEU A 464 9.32 -18.84 -9.62
C LEU A 464 8.62 -20.20 -9.78
N ASN A 465 8.42 -20.67 -11.02
CA ASN A 465 7.75 -21.93 -11.28
C ASN A 465 8.69 -23.10 -10.97
N LEU A 466 8.23 -23.96 -10.06
CA LEU A 466 8.96 -25.11 -9.51
C LEU A 466 8.74 -26.40 -10.31
N SER A 467 7.83 -26.43 -11.28
CA SER A 467 7.51 -27.63 -12.06
C SER A 467 8.73 -28.20 -12.78
N GLN A 468 8.74 -29.51 -13.02
CA GLN A 468 9.81 -30.20 -13.75
C GLN A 468 10.12 -29.55 -15.11
N GLN A 469 9.09 -29.19 -15.88
CA GLN A 469 9.22 -28.52 -17.17
C GLN A 469 8.52 -27.16 -17.14
N VAL A 470 9.22 -26.12 -17.60
CA VAL A 470 8.68 -24.76 -17.66
C VAL A 470 9.00 -24.14 -19.01
N ALA A 471 7.99 -23.99 -19.84
CA ALA A 471 8.08 -23.21 -21.06
C ALA A 471 8.22 -21.71 -20.72
N GLN A 472 9.13 -21.03 -21.41
CA GLN A 472 9.38 -19.60 -21.27
C GLN A 472 9.29 -18.96 -22.65
N LYS A 473 8.53 -17.86 -22.71
CA LYS A 473 8.44 -16.98 -23.87
C LYS A 473 8.66 -15.55 -23.37
N SER A 474 9.81 -14.96 -23.70
CA SER A 474 10.22 -13.65 -23.22
C SER A 474 10.73 -12.80 -24.38
N GLY A 475 10.22 -11.57 -24.48
CA GLY A 475 10.58 -10.62 -25.52
C GLY A 475 11.53 -9.55 -25.01
N PHE A 476 12.44 -9.10 -25.87
CA PHE A 476 13.37 -8.02 -25.58
C PHE A 476 13.79 -7.29 -26.86
N LEU A 477 14.31 -6.07 -26.69
CA LEU A 477 14.82 -5.28 -27.81
C LEU A 477 16.14 -5.85 -28.30
N GLY A 478 16.21 -6.22 -29.57
CA GLY A 478 17.41 -6.74 -30.24
C GLY A 478 18.51 -5.67 -30.41
N PRO A 479 19.67 -6.07 -30.96
CA PRO A 479 20.77 -5.14 -31.19
C PRO A 479 20.41 -4.13 -32.30
N GLU A 480 20.91 -2.91 -32.15
CA GLU A 480 20.64 -1.79 -33.08
C GLU A 480 21.59 -1.75 -34.28
N ALA A 481 22.66 -2.55 -34.28
CA ALA A 481 23.61 -2.61 -35.38
C ALA A 481 23.46 -3.93 -36.15
N PRO A 482 23.57 -3.91 -37.49
CA PRO A 482 23.62 -5.13 -38.29
C PRO A 482 24.98 -5.81 -38.07
N ASP A 483 24.97 -7.01 -37.49
CA ASP A 483 26.15 -7.84 -37.30
C ASP A 483 25.74 -9.30 -37.01
N LYS A 484 26.73 -10.19 -36.92
CA LYS A 484 26.59 -11.54 -36.40
C LYS A 484 26.79 -11.51 -34.89
N TYR A 485 25.74 -11.82 -34.14
CA TYR A 485 25.74 -11.88 -32.69
C TYR A 485 25.72 -13.34 -32.20
N GLU A 486 26.37 -13.60 -31.07
CA GLU A 486 26.20 -14.85 -30.34
C GLU A 486 25.54 -14.56 -29.00
N PHE A 487 24.24 -14.83 -28.89
CA PHE A 487 23.54 -14.68 -27.61
C PHE A 487 23.81 -15.87 -26.71
N GLU A 488 24.16 -15.60 -25.46
CA GLU A 488 24.20 -16.56 -24.38
C GLU A 488 22.94 -16.42 -23.51
N VAL A 489 22.12 -17.47 -23.49
CA VAL A 489 21.01 -17.61 -22.54
C VAL A 489 21.52 -18.40 -21.35
N ARG A 490 21.72 -17.72 -20.22
CA ARG A 490 22.19 -18.32 -18.97
C ARG A 490 21.05 -18.42 -17.97
N VAL A 491 20.87 -19.61 -17.38
CA VAL A 491 19.94 -19.83 -16.28
C VAL A 491 20.71 -20.16 -15.01
N ILE A 492 20.43 -19.43 -13.93
CA ILE A 492 21.15 -19.54 -12.65
C ILE A 492 20.16 -19.82 -11.54
N CYS A 493 20.47 -20.80 -10.69
CA CYS A 493 19.75 -21.05 -9.45
C CYS A 493 20.54 -20.48 -8.26
N PRO A 494 20.16 -19.31 -7.71
CA PRO A 494 20.90 -18.67 -6.63
C PRO A 494 20.70 -19.34 -5.26
N ALA A 495 19.90 -20.40 -5.14
CA ALA A 495 19.78 -21.16 -3.89
C ALA A 495 20.99 -22.08 -3.63
N TYR A 496 21.75 -22.42 -4.67
CA TYR A 496 22.87 -23.35 -4.61
C TYR A 496 24.13 -22.75 -5.24
N LEU A 497 25.30 -23.23 -4.81
CA LEU A 497 26.56 -22.93 -5.45
C LEU A 497 26.69 -23.72 -6.75
N ASP A 498 27.12 -23.02 -7.81
CA ASP A 498 27.46 -23.57 -9.14
C ASP A 498 26.33 -24.35 -9.84
N VAL A 499 25.08 -24.02 -9.55
CA VAL A 499 23.91 -24.55 -10.28
C VAL A 499 23.49 -23.55 -11.34
N GLN A 500 23.95 -23.80 -12.57
CA GLN A 500 23.63 -23.00 -13.75
C GLN A 500 23.62 -23.86 -15.01
N THR A 501 22.95 -23.37 -16.05
CA THR A 501 22.96 -23.96 -17.39
C THR A 501 22.98 -22.84 -18.42
N MET A 502 23.49 -23.13 -19.62
CA MET A 502 23.61 -22.14 -20.68
C MET A 502 23.32 -22.73 -22.06
N ALA A 503 22.77 -21.91 -22.93
CA ALA A 503 22.61 -22.19 -24.36
C ALA A 503 23.16 -21.01 -25.16
N VAL A 504 23.94 -21.29 -26.20
CA VAL A 504 24.46 -20.27 -27.12
C VAL A 504 23.64 -20.31 -28.40
N LEU A 505 23.13 -19.15 -28.80
CA LEU A 505 22.23 -18.97 -29.93
C LEU A 505 22.87 -17.97 -30.91
N PRO A 506 23.37 -18.43 -32.07
CA PRO A 506 23.87 -17.52 -33.09
C PRO A 506 22.69 -16.81 -33.75
N VAL A 507 22.82 -15.49 -33.93
CA VAL A 507 21.83 -14.63 -34.57
C VAL A 507 22.53 -13.75 -35.60
N VAL A 508 21.97 -13.67 -36.80
CA VAL A 508 22.42 -12.73 -37.83
C VAL A 508 21.40 -11.61 -37.89
N VAL A 509 21.87 -10.38 -37.71
CA VAL A 509 21.04 -9.18 -37.87
C VAL A 509 21.40 -8.51 -39.18
N GLU A 510 20.45 -8.49 -40.10
CA GLU A 510 20.63 -8.00 -41.47
C GLU A 510 19.86 -6.70 -41.68
N ASN A 511 20.42 -5.78 -42.46
CA ASN A 511 19.67 -4.61 -42.92
C ASN A 511 18.57 -5.04 -43.91
N ARG A 512 17.53 -4.21 -44.02
CA ARG A 512 16.48 -4.34 -45.03
C ARG A 512 17.00 -4.33 -46.46
#